data_AF-A0A366JIV9-F1
#
_entry.id   AF-A0A366JIV9-F1
#
_cell.length_a   1.000
_cell.length_b   1.000
_cell.length_c   1.000
_cell.angle_alpha   90.00
_cell.angle_beta   90.00
_cell.angle_gamma   90.00
#
_symmetry.space_group_name_H-M   'P 1'
#
loop_
_entity.id
_entity.type
_entity.pdbx_description
1 polymer ?
#
loop_
_entity_poly.entity_id
_entity_poly.type
_entity_poly.pdbx_seq_one_letter_code
_entity_poly.pdbx_strand_id
1 'polypeptide(L)'
;MIIAVLWLSFAASLISLIAGIMNQSWKLALSSFFLLLPLGYYLSGAENVIRILSALPAVPLILAVIFYFQSGKSNFRQKEK
;
A
#
# COMPACT_ATOMS: atom_id res chain seq x y z
N MET A 1 -13.34 6.36 -19.54
CA MET A 1 -14.01 5.76 -18.36
C MET A 1 -13.04 5.00 -17.45
N ILE A 2 -12.21 4.08 -17.96
CA ILE A 2 -11.21 3.32 -17.18
C ILE A 2 -10.20 4.19 -16.41
N ILE A 3 -9.74 5.30 -17.00
CA ILE A 3 -8.78 6.20 -16.35
C ILE A 3 -9.33 6.78 -15.03
N ALA A 4 -10.62 7.16 -15.00
CA ALA A 4 -11.23 7.69 -13.78
C ALA A 4 -11.28 6.64 -12.64
N VAL A 5 -11.54 5.38 -12.98
CA VAL A 5 -11.53 4.25 -12.03
C VAL A 5 -10.12 3.99 -11.51
N LEU A 6 -9.11 4.14 -12.37
CA LEU A 6 -7.70 4.04 -12.00
C LEU A 6 -7.29 5.11 -10.97
N TRP A 7 -7.65 6.38 -11.25
CA TRP A 7 -7.37 7.50 -10.34
C TRP A 7 -8.14 7.40 -9.03
N LEU A 8 -9.37 6.89 -9.06
CA LEU A 8 -10.16 6.66 -7.85
C LEU A 8 -9.56 5.53 -7.01
N SER A 9 -9.11 4.44 -7.63
CA SER A 9 -8.39 3.35 -6.94
C SER A 9 -7.07 3.83 -6.36
N PHE A 10 -6.38 4.73 -7.05
CA PHE A 10 -5.16 5.36 -6.54
C PHE A 10 -5.44 6.21 -5.29
N ALA A 11 -6.45 7.08 -5.34
CA ALA A 11 -6.85 7.90 -4.20
C ALA A 11 -7.28 7.04 -2.99
N ALA A 12 -8.10 6.01 -3.24
CA ALA A 12 -8.52 5.05 -2.21
C ALA A 12 -7.33 4.29 -1.62
N SER A 13 -6.34 3.92 -2.44
CA SER A 13 -5.11 3.28 -1.98
C SER A 13 -4.29 4.20 -1.06
N LEU A 14 -4.13 5.48 -1.39
CA LEU A 14 -3.46 6.44 -0.50
C LEU A 14 -4.18 6.57 0.84
N ILE A 15 -5.50 6.71 0.83
CA ILE A 15 -6.30 6.81 2.06
C ILE A 15 -6.12 5.54 2.90
N SER A 16 -6.18 4.37 2.27
CA SER A 16 -5.99 3.09 2.94
C SER A 16 -4.57 2.90 3.48
N LEU A 17 -3.55 3.40 2.77
CA LEU A 17 -2.16 3.38 3.21
C LEU A 17 -1.97 4.29 4.43
N ILE A 18 -2.48 5.52 4.39
CA ILE A 18 -2.43 6.46 5.53
C ILE A 18 -3.17 5.88 6.73
N ALA A 19 -4.36 5.32 6.53
CA ALA A 19 -5.11 4.64 7.58
C ALA A 19 -4.36 3.42 8.12
N GLY A 20 -3.66 2.67 7.27
CA GLY A 20 -2.82 1.54 7.66
C GLY A 20 -1.61 1.98 8.49
N ILE A 21 -1.02 3.14 8.19
CA ILE A 21 0.04 3.74 9.00
C ILE A 21 -0.50 4.19 10.35
N MET A 22 -1.62 4.93 10.36
CA MET A 22 -2.23 5.45 11.59
C MET A 22 -2.70 4.33 12.54
N ASN A 23 -3.31 3.28 12.00
CA ASN A 23 -3.79 2.13 12.78
C ASN A 23 -2.74 1.01 12.91
N GLN A 24 -1.50 1.24 12.47
CA GLN A 24 -0.38 0.28 12.50
C GLN A 24 -0.80 -1.12 12.01
N SER A 25 -1.66 -1.14 10.98
CA SER A 25 -2.43 -2.30 10.59
C SER A 25 -1.91 -2.84 9.27
N TRP A 26 -1.23 -3.98 9.35
CA TRP A 26 -0.67 -4.68 8.19
C TRP A 26 -1.74 -5.03 7.14
N LYS A 27 -2.98 -5.33 7.56
CA LYS A 27 -4.11 -5.63 6.66
C LYS A 27 -4.47 -4.45 5.75
N LEU A 28 -4.46 -3.23 6.28
CA LEU A 28 -4.80 -2.01 5.54
C LEU A 28 -3.68 -1.65 4.55
N ALA A 29 -2.41 -1.78 4.99
CA ALA A 29 -1.26 -1.61 4.09
C ALA A 29 -1.21 -2.67 2.98
N LEU A 30 -1.63 -3.91 3.26
CA LEU A 30 -1.75 -4.94 2.23
C LEU A 30 -2.90 -4.66 1.26
N SER A 31 -4.03 -4.14 1.75
CA SER A 31 -5.16 -3.77 0.89
C SER A 31 -4.76 -2.68 -0.11
N SER A 32 -4.05 -1.63 0.33
CA SER A 32 -3.57 -0.56 -0.54
C SER A 32 -2.60 -1.06 -1.63
N PHE A 33 -1.83 -2.13 -1.38
CA PHE A 33 -1.04 -2.82 -2.42
C PHE A 33 -1.93 -3.37 -3.54
N PHE A 34 -2.99 -4.11 -3.20
CA PHE A 34 -3.91 -4.67 -4.21
C PHE A 34 -4.63 -3.58 -5.00
N LEU A 35 -4.96 -2.45 -4.37
CA LEU A 35 -5.55 -1.30 -5.07
C LEU A 35 -4.56 -0.60 -6.01
N LEU A 36 -3.26 -0.66 -5.73
CA LEU A 36 -2.20 -0.08 -6.57
C LEU A 36 -1.71 -1.01 -7.69
N LEU A 37 -1.96 -2.32 -7.59
CA LEU A 37 -1.54 -3.32 -8.58
C LEU A 37 -1.97 -2.99 -10.02
N PRO A 38 -3.26 -2.65 -10.28
CA PRO A 38 -3.71 -2.30 -11.63
C PRO A 38 -3.02 -1.04 -12.16
N LEU A 39 -2.74 -0.08 -11.27
CA LEU A 39 -2.03 1.15 -11.61
C LEU A 39 -0.58 0.86 -11.99
N GLY A 40 0.09 0.01 -11.21
CA GLY A 40 1.45 -0.44 -11.50
C GLY A 40 1.54 -1.16 -12.85
N TYR A 41 0.59 -2.05 -13.14
CA TYR A 41 0.53 -2.73 -14.44
C TYR A 41 0.31 -1.76 -15.60
N TYR A 42 -0.61 -0.79 -15.43
CA TYR A 42 -0.87 0.24 -16.42
C TYR A 42 0.37 1.12 -16.70
N LEU A 43 1.10 1.51 -15.64
CA LEU A 43 2.30 2.33 -15.75
C LEU A 43 3.54 1.54 -16.22
N SER A 44 3.55 0.21 -16.07
CA SER A 44 4.66 -0.64 -16.49
C SER A 44 4.84 -0.68 -18.02
N GLY A 45 3.75 -0.46 -18.76
CA GLY A 45 3.78 -0.30 -20.22
C GLY A 45 4.36 1.04 -20.70
N ALA A 46 4.74 1.95 -19.80
CA ALA A 46 5.35 3.22 -20.17
C ALA A 46 6.84 3.04 -20.52
N GLU A 47 7.28 3.69 -21.60
CA GLU A 47 8.66 3.56 -22.12
C GLU A 47 9.67 4.52 -21.45
N ASN A 48 9.20 5.44 -20.62
CA ASN A 48 10.00 6.55 -20.06
C ASN A 48 10.11 6.49 -18.53
N VAL A 49 10.63 7.55 -17.91
CA VAL A 49 10.74 7.76 -16.45
C VAL A 49 9.45 7.43 -15.69
N ILE A 50 8.29 7.53 -16.35
CA ILE A 50 6.98 7.15 -15.83
C ILE A 50 6.90 5.66 -15.44
N ARG A 51 7.72 4.80 -16.05
CA ARG A 51 7.90 3.39 -15.66
C ARG A 51 8.35 3.25 -14.20
N ILE A 52 9.06 4.23 -13.64
CA ILE A 52 9.46 4.19 -12.22
C ILE A 52 8.25 4.30 -11.28
N LEU A 53 7.16 4.96 -11.74
CA LEU A 53 5.90 4.98 -10.99
C LEU A 53 5.21 3.61 -10.99
N SER A 54 5.59 2.67 -11.87
CA SER A 54 5.08 1.29 -11.78
C SER A 54 5.54 0.58 -10.50
N ALA A 55 6.56 1.09 -9.82
CA ALA A 55 7.04 0.60 -8.54
C ALA A 55 6.28 1.20 -7.33
N LEU A 56 5.31 2.10 -7.55
CA LEU A 56 4.44 2.62 -6.48
C LEU A 56 3.79 1.55 -5.59
N PRO A 57 3.36 0.37 -6.09
CA PRO A 57 2.83 -0.70 -5.24
C PRO A 57 3.87 -1.25 -4.25
N ALA A 58 5.17 -1.13 -4.53
CA ALA A 58 6.20 -1.64 -3.63
C ALA A 58 6.21 -0.92 -2.26
N VAL A 59 5.82 0.36 -2.23
CA VAL A 59 5.77 1.17 -0.99
C VAL A 59 4.79 0.58 0.04
N PRO A 60 3.50 0.35 -0.28
CA PRO A 60 2.57 -0.36 0.60
C PRO A 60 3.05 -1.72 1.05
N LEU A 61 3.73 -2.46 0.17
CA LEU A 61 4.21 -3.81 0.46
C LEU A 61 5.30 -3.80 1.52
N ILE A 62 6.28 -2.89 1.39
CA ILE A 62 7.33 -2.69 2.40
C ILE A 62 6.71 -2.25 3.73
N LEU A 63 5.76 -1.31 3.70
CA LEU A 63 5.06 -0.87 4.91
C LEU A 63 4.26 -2.00 5.57
N ALA A 64 3.59 -2.85 4.79
CA ALA A 64 2.86 -4.00 5.30
C ALA A 64 3.79 -4.97 6.03
N VAL A 65 5.00 -5.22 5.48
CA VAL A 65 6.03 -6.05 6.14
C VAL A 65 6.48 -5.39 7.45
N ILE A 66 6.80 -4.09 7.44
CA ILE A 66 7.21 -3.37 8.66
C ILE A 66 6.11 -3.43 9.73
N PHE A 67 4.86 -3.21 9.38
CA PHE A 67 3.74 -3.31 10.31
C PHE A 67 3.47 -4.72 10.79
N TYR A 68 3.68 -5.74 9.96
CA TYR A 68 3.59 -7.14 10.39
C TYR A 68 4.60 -7.44 11.50
N PHE A 69 5.87 -7.05 11.30
CA PHE A 69 6.91 -7.20 12.32
C PHE A 69 6.66 -6.34 13.57
N GLN A 70 6.13 -5.12 13.42
CA GLN A 70 5.78 -4.29 14.57
C GLN A 70 4.53 -4.78 15.32
N SER A 71 3.55 -5.36 14.63
CA SER A 71 2.32 -5.88 15.24
C SER A 71 2.60 -7.10 16.13
N GLY A 72 3.60 -7.91 15.78
CA GLY A 72 4.13 -8.95 16.67
C GLY A 72 4.74 -8.38 17.96
N LYS A 73 5.37 -7.21 17.88
CA LYS A 73 6.03 -6.54 19.02
C LYS A 73 5.04 -5.75 19.90
N SER A 74 3.95 -5.21 19.34
CA SER A 74 2.92 -4.50 20.10
C SER A 74 2.05 -5.44 20.95
N ASN A 75 1.73 -6.64 20.45
CA ASN A 75 1.07 -7.67 21.25
C ASN A 75 1.92 -8.15 22.43
N PHE A 76 3.25 -8.18 22.28
CA PHE A 76 4.16 -8.58 23.35
C PHE A 76 4.15 -7.59 24.52
N ARG A 77 4.19 -6.27 24.25
CA ARG A 77 4.15 -5.24 25.32
C ARG A 77 2.81 -5.12 26.02
N GLN A 78 1.71 -5.62 25.42
CA GLN A 78 0.40 -5.64 26.07
C GLN A 78 0.22 -6.86 26.99
N LYS A 79 1.01 -7.92 26.83
CA LYS A 79 1.00 -9.10 27.72
C LYS A 79 1.89 -8.97 28.96
N GLU A 80 2.76 -7.96 29.02
CA GLU A 80 3.63 -7.66 30.18
C GLU A 80 3.05 -6.60 31.15
N LYS A 81 1.84 -6.07 30.89
CA LYS A 81 1.10 -5.22 31.83
C LYS A 81 -0.07 -6.00 32.42
#